data_AF-A0A355YLG4-F1
#
_entry.id   AF-A0A355YLG4-F1
#
_cell.length_a   1.000
_cell.length_b   1.000
_cell.length_c   1.000
_cell.angle_alpha   90.00
_cell.angle_beta   90.00
_cell.angle_gamma   90.00
#
_symmetry.space_group_name_H-M   'P 1'
#
loop_
_entity.id
_entity.type
_entity.pdbx_description
1 polymer ?
#
loop_
_entity_poly.entity_id
_entity_poly.type
_entity_poly.pdbx_seq_one_letter_code
_entity_poly.pdbx_strand_id
1 'polypeptide(L)'
;KRMADIFEATTAICGKPKKVSNWLMVETMRLMKEHEMEADELTFSPENLAKLIQLTDEGTINSSVAKEVFTKIFLENTDPEQYVEEQGLKTVSDEGALKEVIRKVITDHPQSVADYRSGKEKALGFLVGQTMKAMKGKADPQAVNQILKGELA
;
A
#
# COMPACT_ATOMS: atom_id res chain seq x y z
N LYS A 1 -4.59 10.04 -26.03
CA LYS A 1 -3.20 10.34 -26.45
C LYS A 1 -2.27 10.38 -25.25
N ARG A 2 -2.52 11.28 -24.28
CA ARG A 2 -1.72 11.43 -23.06
C ARG A 2 -1.41 10.13 -22.29
N MET A 3 -2.40 9.27 -22.07
CA MET A 3 -2.19 7.97 -21.40
C MET A 3 -1.17 7.07 -22.15
N ALA A 4 -1.21 7.07 -23.47
CA ALA A 4 -0.26 6.31 -24.30
C ALA A 4 1.15 6.92 -24.21
N ASP A 5 1.25 8.25 -24.22
CA ASP A 5 2.53 8.95 -24.06
C ASP A 5 3.16 8.63 -22.69
N ILE A 6 2.36 8.63 -21.61
CA ILE A 6 2.81 8.24 -20.27
C ILE A 6 3.24 6.78 -20.25
N PHE A 7 2.48 5.88 -20.89
CA PHE A 7 2.87 4.47 -21.00
C PHE A 7 4.24 4.34 -21.67
N GLU A 8 4.40 4.84 -22.89
CA GLU A 8 5.64 4.72 -23.66
C GLU A 8 6.84 5.29 -22.88
N ALA A 9 6.73 6.51 -22.36
CA ALA A 9 7.79 7.15 -21.61
C ALA A 9 8.14 6.37 -20.32
N THR A 10 7.14 5.94 -19.55
CA THR A 10 7.40 5.18 -18.31
C THR A 10 8.05 3.83 -18.62
N THR A 11 7.59 3.17 -19.69
CA THR A 11 8.18 1.88 -20.11
C THR A 11 9.62 2.02 -20.59
N ALA A 12 9.97 3.13 -21.25
CA ALA A 12 11.34 3.42 -21.65
C ALA A 12 12.27 3.61 -20.43
N ILE A 13 11.75 4.13 -19.32
CA ILE A 13 12.52 4.34 -18.08
C ILE A 13 12.73 3.03 -17.31
N CYS A 14 11.64 2.28 -17.04
CA CYS A 14 11.70 1.14 -16.12
C CYS A 14 11.79 -0.23 -16.79
N GLY A 15 11.60 -0.33 -18.12
CA GLY A 15 11.62 -1.59 -18.86
C GLY A 15 10.50 -2.58 -18.48
N LYS A 16 9.44 -2.14 -17.81
CA LYS A 16 8.38 -3.00 -17.22
C LYS A 16 6.99 -2.74 -17.80
N PRO A 17 6.74 -2.99 -19.10
CA PRO A 17 5.48 -2.64 -19.78
C PRO A 17 4.23 -3.21 -19.14
N LYS A 18 4.28 -4.47 -18.66
CA LYS A 18 3.13 -5.08 -17.97
C LYS A 18 2.77 -4.35 -16.68
N LYS A 19 3.75 -3.91 -15.89
CA LYS A 19 3.49 -3.20 -14.61
C LYS A 19 2.99 -1.79 -14.87
N VAL A 20 3.59 -1.09 -15.82
CA VAL A 20 3.11 0.24 -16.25
C VAL A 20 1.66 0.15 -16.73
N SER A 21 1.34 -0.81 -17.61
CA SER A 21 -0.02 -1.03 -18.08
C SER A 21 -1.00 -1.30 -16.93
N ASN A 22 -0.61 -2.08 -15.92
CA ASN A 22 -1.49 -2.34 -14.78
C ASN A 22 -1.78 -1.06 -13.98
N TRP A 23 -0.78 -0.23 -13.70
CA TRP A 23 -0.98 1.04 -13.00
C TRP A 23 -1.87 2.01 -13.78
N LEU A 24 -1.68 2.10 -15.09
CA LEU A 24 -2.50 2.96 -15.95
C LEU A 24 -3.93 2.44 -16.09
N MET A 25 -4.12 1.15 -16.35
CA MET A 25 -5.44 0.59 -16.62
C MET A 25 -6.29 0.35 -15.37
N VAL A 26 -5.66 0.16 -14.20
CA VAL A 26 -6.37 -0.12 -12.95
C VAL A 26 -6.43 1.13 -12.09
N GLU A 27 -5.27 1.58 -11.58
CA GLU A 27 -5.27 2.61 -10.54
C GLU A 27 -5.52 4.00 -11.11
N THR A 28 -4.93 4.32 -12.27
CA THR A 28 -5.17 5.62 -12.93
C THR A 28 -6.62 5.75 -13.36
N MET A 29 -7.19 4.72 -13.98
CA MET A 29 -8.63 4.70 -14.34
C MET A 29 -9.55 4.82 -13.11
N ARG A 30 -9.18 4.18 -11.99
CA ARG A 30 -9.92 4.30 -10.72
C ARG A 30 -9.94 5.75 -10.23
N LEU A 31 -8.78 6.40 -10.17
CA LEU A 31 -8.63 7.77 -9.70
C LEU A 31 -9.26 8.79 -10.66
N MET A 32 -9.10 8.61 -11.96
CA MET A 32 -9.79 9.44 -12.96
C MET A 32 -11.30 9.42 -12.76
N LYS A 33 -11.89 8.24 -12.55
CA LYS A 33 -13.32 8.11 -12.25
C LYS A 33 -13.71 8.76 -10.93
N GLU A 34 -12.87 8.65 -9.89
CA GLU A 34 -13.13 9.23 -8.56
C GLU A 34 -13.09 10.77 -8.58
N HIS A 35 -12.20 11.34 -9.40
CA HIS A 35 -12.00 12.78 -9.50
C HIS A 35 -12.67 13.42 -10.73
N GLU A 36 -13.47 12.64 -11.47
CA GLU A 36 -14.15 13.08 -12.70
C GLU A 36 -13.18 13.70 -13.73
N MET A 37 -11.97 13.13 -13.85
CA MET A 37 -10.92 13.61 -14.74
C MET A 37 -10.86 12.82 -16.05
N GLU A 38 -10.55 13.52 -17.13
CA GLU A 38 -10.27 12.96 -18.45
C GLU A 38 -8.77 12.69 -18.65
N ALA A 39 -8.44 11.87 -19.66
CA ALA A 39 -7.07 11.37 -19.84
C ALA A 39 -6.06 12.46 -20.20
N ASP A 40 -6.51 13.56 -20.80
CA ASP A 40 -5.73 14.74 -21.15
C ASP A 40 -5.41 15.63 -19.94
N GLU A 41 -6.13 15.49 -18.83
CA GLU A 41 -5.90 16.22 -17.58
C GLU A 41 -4.80 15.57 -16.71
N LEU A 42 -4.24 14.44 -17.13
CA LEU A 42 -3.19 13.74 -16.39
C LEU A 42 -1.86 14.53 -16.39
N THR A 43 -1.48 15.02 -15.21
CA THR A 43 -0.30 15.87 -15.00
C THR A 43 0.92 15.13 -14.43
N PHE A 44 0.74 13.94 -13.86
CA PHE A 44 1.83 13.20 -13.25
C PHE A 44 2.90 12.77 -14.26
N SER A 45 4.15 12.70 -13.78
CA SER A 45 5.32 12.41 -14.60
C SER A 45 5.55 10.91 -14.79
N PRO A 46 5.99 10.49 -15.99
CA PRO A 46 6.45 9.12 -16.23
C PRO A 46 7.57 8.67 -15.27
N GLU A 47 8.45 9.59 -14.89
CA GLU A 47 9.56 9.37 -13.97
C GLU A 47 9.06 8.94 -12.59
N ASN A 48 8.07 9.65 -12.03
CA ASN A 48 7.51 9.32 -10.72
C ASN A 48 6.78 7.96 -10.73
N LEU A 49 6.05 7.64 -11.80
CA LEU A 49 5.44 6.32 -11.94
C LEU A 49 6.52 5.21 -12.03
N ALA A 50 7.60 5.44 -12.78
CA ALA A 50 8.70 4.49 -12.88
C ALA A 50 9.39 4.25 -11.52
N LYS A 51 9.66 5.32 -10.76
CA LYS A 51 10.22 5.25 -9.40
C LYS A 51 9.31 4.46 -8.46
N LEU A 52 8.00 4.71 -8.49
CA LEU A 52 7.04 3.95 -7.67
C LEU A 52 7.08 2.45 -7.96
N ILE A 53 7.13 2.08 -9.24
CA ILE A 53 7.24 0.67 -9.67
C ILE A 53 8.54 0.06 -9.16
N GLN A 54 9.64 0.81 -9.19
CA GLN A 54 10.93 0.37 -8.67
C GLN A 54 10.89 0.14 -7.15
N LEU A 55 10.39 1.11 -6.37
CA LEU A 55 10.26 0.99 -4.91
C LEU A 55 9.41 -0.22 -4.49
N THR A 56 8.36 -0.52 -5.25
CA THR A 56 7.51 -1.69 -5.00
C THR A 56 8.24 -2.99 -5.32
N ASP A 57 9.01 -3.03 -6.40
CA ASP A 57 9.73 -4.22 -6.84
C ASP A 57 10.91 -4.57 -5.93
N GLU A 58 11.57 -3.56 -5.37
CA GLU A 58 12.63 -3.71 -4.38
C GLU A 58 12.10 -4.13 -3.00
N GLY A 59 10.76 -4.11 -2.81
CA GLY A 59 10.13 -4.40 -1.53
C GLY A 59 10.25 -3.26 -0.51
N THR A 60 10.85 -2.13 -0.90
CA THR A 60 10.96 -0.91 -0.08
C THR A 60 9.59 -0.45 0.40
N ILE A 61 8.55 -0.59 -0.43
CA ILE A 61 7.15 -0.43 -0.04
C ILE A 61 6.33 -1.64 -0.49
N ASN A 62 5.25 -1.94 0.22
CA ASN A 62 4.31 -2.98 -0.17
C ASN A 62 3.21 -2.43 -1.10
N SER A 63 2.39 -3.33 -1.65
CA SER A 63 1.31 -2.95 -2.59
C SER A 63 0.25 -2.01 -2.01
N SER A 64 0.03 -2.03 -0.68
CA SER A 64 -0.93 -1.11 -0.04
C SER A 64 -0.38 0.30 -0.02
N VAL A 65 0.85 0.45 0.47
CA VAL A 65 1.56 1.72 0.49
C VAL A 65 1.75 2.26 -0.92
N ALA A 66 2.10 1.40 -1.89
CA ALA A 66 2.28 1.82 -3.27
C ALA A 66 1.05 2.53 -3.86
N LYS A 67 -0.17 2.07 -3.53
CA LYS A 67 -1.42 2.73 -3.99
C LYS A 67 -1.65 4.08 -3.32
N GLU A 68 -1.33 4.18 -2.04
CA GLU A 68 -1.37 5.46 -1.30
C GLU A 68 -0.42 6.47 -1.94
N VAL A 69 0.84 6.07 -2.15
CA VAL A 69 1.86 6.92 -2.78
C VAL A 69 1.45 7.27 -4.21
N PHE A 70 0.90 6.33 -4.97
CA PHE A 70 0.41 6.61 -6.32
C PHE A 70 -0.69 7.67 -6.34
N THR A 71 -1.57 7.70 -5.34
CA THR A 71 -2.61 8.74 -5.25
C THR A 71 -1.99 10.13 -5.12
N LYS A 72 -0.87 10.24 -4.40
CA LYS A 72 -0.09 11.49 -4.30
C LYS A 72 0.63 11.84 -5.60
N ILE A 73 1.22 10.86 -6.28
CA ILE A 73 1.80 11.07 -7.62
C ILE A 73 0.71 11.56 -8.59
N PHE A 74 -0.46 10.92 -8.60
CA PHE A 74 -1.54 11.23 -9.52
C PHE A 74 -2.06 12.66 -9.36
N LEU A 75 -2.31 13.10 -8.11
CA LEU A 75 -2.91 14.40 -7.82
C LEU A 75 -1.89 15.56 -7.80
N GLU A 76 -0.70 15.29 -7.28
CA GLU A 76 0.26 16.34 -6.91
C GLU A 76 1.60 16.21 -7.67
N ASN A 77 1.77 15.15 -8.47
CA ASN A 77 3.04 14.78 -9.12
C ASN A 77 4.22 14.68 -8.12
N THR A 78 3.94 14.23 -6.90
CA THR A 78 4.91 14.08 -5.81
C THR A 78 5.99 13.05 -6.16
N ASP A 79 7.24 13.30 -5.73
CA ASP A 79 8.30 12.30 -5.81
C ASP A 79 8.03 11.16 -4.79
N PRO A 80 7.86 9.91 -5.25
CA PRO A 80 7.51 8.81 -4.36
C PRO A 80 8.63 8.45 -3.37
N GLU A 81 9.91 8.63 -3.71
CA GLU A 81 11.02 8.30 -2.81
C GLU A 81 11.03 9.25 -1.62
N GLN A 82 10.91 10.55 -1.90
CA GLN A 82 10.84 11.58 -0.88
C GLN A 82 9.60 11.39 0.01
N TYR A 83 8.42 11.16 -0.59
CA TYR A 83 7.20 10.98 0.17
C TYR A 83 7.27 9.75 1.10
N VAL A 84 7.83 8.63 0.62
CA VAL A 84 8.01 7.42 1.43
C VAL A 84 8.95 7.67 2.61
N GLU A 85 10.05 8.42 2.39
CA GLU A 85 10.99 8.77 3.46
C GLU A 85 10.33 9.66 4.51
N GLU A 86 9.71 10.77 4.08
CA GLU A 86 9.10 11.77 4.98
C GLU A 86 7.95 11.19 5.82
N GLN A 87 7.14 10.32 5.22
CA GLN A 87 6.04 9.65 5.92
C GLN A 87 6.47 8.37 6.66
N GLY A 88 7.74 7.99 6.50
CA GLY A 88 8.34 6.78 7.06
C GLY A 88 7.70 5.50 6.55
N LEU A 89 7.16 5.47 5.33
CA LEU A 89 6.30 4.41 4.80
C LEU A 89 7.03 3.14 4.32
N LYS A 90 8.33 3.02 4.58
CA LYS A 90 9.09 1.82 4.24
C LYS A 90 8.47 0.57 4.87
N THR A 91 8.43 -0.52 4.11
CA THR A 91 7.96 -1.82 4.58
C THR A 91 8.75 -2.23 5.82
N VAL A 92 8.03 -2.63 6.86
CA VAL A 92 8.65 -3.22 8.06
C VAL A 92 8.69 -4.72 7.86
N SER A 93 9.88 -5.26 7.60
CA SER A 93 10.14 -6.71 7.54
C SER A 93 10.58 -7.30 8.89
N ASP A 94 10.80 -6.45 9.91
CA ASP A 94 11.15 -6.90 11.25
C ASP A 94 9.92 -7.48 11.97
N GLU A 95 9.89 -8.81 12.08
CA GLU A 95 8.86 -9.53 12.84
C GLU A 95 8.76 -9.06 14.30
N GLY A 96 9.86 -8.60 14.91
CA GLY A 96 9.89 -8.11 16.28
C GLY A 96 9.05 -6.85 16.45
N ALA A 97 9.30 -5.84 15.60
CA ALA A 97 8.51 -4.61 15.59
C ALA A 97 7.02 -4.89 15.29
N LEU A 98 6.74 -5.83 14.38
CA LEU A 98 5.37 -6.25 14.08
C LEU A 98 4.70 -6.94 15.29
N LYS A 99 5.41 -7.83 16.00
CA LYS A 99 4.91 -8.49 17.21
C LYS A 99 4.61 -7.50 18.32
N GLU A 100 5.44 -6.49 18.53
CA GLU A 100 5.20 -5.45 19.54
C GLU A 100 3.91 -4.68 19.27
N VAL A 101 3.69 -4.27 18.02
CA VAL A 101 2.45 -3.58 17.62
C VAL A 101 1.23 -4.50 17.75
N ILE A 102 1.36 -5.77 17.37
CA ILE A 102 0.29 -6.76 17.54
C ILE A 102 -0.09 -6.93 19.02
N ARG A 103 0.88 -7.08 19.92
CA ARG A 103 0.64 -7.20 21.37
C ARG A 103 -0.06 -5.97 21.94
N LYS A 104 0.32 -4.78 21.47
CA LYS A 104 -0.35 -3.54 21.82
C LYS A 104 -1.81 -3.55 21.35
N VAL A 105 -2.06 -3.92 20.09
CA VAL A 105 -3.43 -4.01 19.54
C VAL A 105 -4.29 -5.01 20.30
N ILE A 106 -3.74 -6.18 20.67
CA ILE A 106 -4.42 -7.18 21.50
C ILE A 106 -4.80 -6.61 22.87
N THR A 107 -3.88 -5.88 23.50
CA THR A 107 -4.09 -5.24 24.82
C THR A 107 -5.12 -4.12 24.76
N ASP A 108 -5.11 -3.33 23.69
CA ASP A 108 -6.05 -2.22 23.48
C ASP A 108 -7.47 -2.69 23.11
N HIS A 109 -7.64 -3.96 22.67
CA HIS A 109 -8.92 -4.49 22.20
C HIS A 109 -9.31 -5.83 22.86
N PRO A 110 -9.46 -5.87 24.20
CA PRO A 110 -9.73 -7.11 24.94
C PRO A 110 -11.07 -7.78 24.55
N GLN A 111 -12.07 -6.99 24.16
CA GLN A 111 -13.36 -7.51 23.72
C GLN A 111 -13.23 -8.34 22.42
N SER A 112 -12.43 -7.87 21.47
CA SER A 112 -12.20 -8.59 20.21
C SER A 112 -11.42 -9.89 20.44
N VAL A 113 -10.52 -9.91 21.41
CA VAL A 113 -9.80 -11.13 21.83
C VAL A 113 -10.78 -12.15 22.41
N ALA A 114 -11.68 -11.72 23.31
CA ALA A 114 -12.71 -12.59 23.88
C ALA A 114 -13.68 -13.13 22.82
N ASP A 115 -14.11 -12.28 21.88
CA ASP A 115 -14.97 -12.67 20.76
C ASP A 115 -14.30 -13.71 19.86
N TYR A 116 -13.01 -13.53 19.53
CA TYR A 116 -12.25 -14.50 18.74
C TYR A 116 -12.15 -15.86 19.45
N ARG A 117 -11.81 -15.86 20.74
CA ARG A 117 -11.76 -17.09 21.57
C ARG A 117 -13.11 -17.77 21.73
N SER A 118 -14.20 -17.02 21.58
CA SER A 118 -15.57 -17.54 21.57
C SER A 118 -16.00 -18.10 20.20
N GLY A 119 -15.08 -18.19 19.23
CA GLY A 119 -15.34 -18.72 17.89
C GLY A 119 -15.81 -17.69 16.87
N LYS A 120 -15.84 -16.39 17.19
CA LYS A 120 -16.20 -15.34 16.23
C LYS A 120 -15.00 -14.94 15.37
N GLU A 121 -14.77 -15.66 14.28
CA GLU A 121 -13.64 -15.42 13.37
C GLU A 121 -13.57 -13.98 12.81
N LYS A 122 -14.70 -13.28 12.71
CA LYS A 122 -14.75 -11.86 12.30
C LYS A 122 -13.91 -10.95 13.20
N ALA A 123 -13.75 -11.29 14.48
CA ALA A 123 -12.95 -10.52 15.42
C ALA A 123 -11.46 -10.53 15.06
N LEU A 124 -10.94 -11.61 14.47
CA LEU A 124 -9.58 -11.67 13.96
C LEU A 124 -9.38 -10.68 12.81
N GLY A 125 -10.32 -10.62 11.87
CA GLY A 125 -10.28 -9.64 10.77
C GLY A 125 -10.25 -8.19 11.26
N PHE A 126 -10.98 -7.89 12.33
CA PHE A 126 -10.93 -6.58 12.98
C PHE A 126 -9.54 -6.29 13.58
N LEU A 127 -8.94 -7.23 14.32
CA LEU A 127 -7.60 -7.07 14.90
C LEU A 127 -6.52 -6.93 13.82
N VAL A 128 -6.63 -7.66 12.71
CA VAL A 128 -5.78 -7.47 11.53
C VAL A 128 -5.91 -6.04 11.01
N GLY A 129 -7.14 -5.54 10.84
CA GLY A 129 -7.40 -4.17 10.41
C GLY A 129 -6.81 -3.10 11.35
N GLN A 130 -6.95 -3.28 12.67
CA GLN A 130 -6.36 -2.37 13.66
C GLN A 130 -4.82 -2.41 13.61
N THR A 131 -4.23 -3.59 13.45
CA THR A 131 -2.78 -3.74 13.31
C THR A 131 -2.27 -3.05 12.04
N MET A 132 -2.95 -3.28 10.91
CA MET A 132 -2.64 -2.60 9.65
C MET A 132 -2.73 -1.08 9.78
N LYS A 133 -3.75 -0.57 10.47
CA LYS A 133 -3.91 0.86 10.74
C LYS A 133 -2.78 1.41 11.62
N ALA A 134 -2.42 0.72 12.70
CA ALA A 134 -1.33 1.11 13.59
C ALA A 134 0.02 1.13 12.86
N MET A 135 0.22 0.19 11.93
CA MET A 135 1.41 0.11 11.08
C MET A 135 1.37 1.04 9.86
N LYS A 136 0.32 1.87 9.71
CA LYS A 136 0.07 2.69 8.50
C LYS A 136 0.18 1.89 7.20
N GLY A 137 -0.34 0.66 7.19
CA GLY A 137 -0.33 -0.22 6.04
C GLY A 137 1.03 -0.82 5.67
N LYS A 138 2.11 -0.56 6.44
CA LYS A 138 3.49 -1.01 6.14
C LYS A 138 3.72 -2.50 6.38
N ALA A 139 2.83 -3.17 7.11
CA ALA A 139 2.94 -4.59 7.40
C ALA A 139 2.27 -5.44 6.30
N ASP A 140 2.77 -6.65 6.08
CA ASP A 140 2.13 -7.61 5.21
C ASP A 140 0.88 -8.21 5.88
N PRO A 141 -0.32 -8.18 5.25
CA PRO A 141 -1.54 -8.71 5.84
C PRO A 141 -1.48 -10.20 6.18
N GLN A 142 -0.74 -11.02 5.42
CA GLN A 142 -0.60 -12.44 5.68
C GLN A 142 0.27 -12.67 6.91
N ALA A 143 1.40 -11.96 7.01
CA ALA A 143 2.27 -12.00 8.19
C ALA A 143 1.54 -11.53 9.46
N VAL A 144 0.80 -10.42 9.38
CA VAL A 144 -0.04 -9.91 10.49
C VAL A 144 -1.03 -10.97 10.96
N ASN A 145 -1.74 -11.62 10.03
CA ASN A 145 -2.73 -12.64 10.35
C ASN A 145 -2.08 -13.88 11.00
N GLN A 146 -0.95 -14.35 10.47
CA GLN A 146 -0.22 -15.48 11.05
C GLN A 146 0.25 -15.19 12.48
N ILE A 147 0.85 -14.03 12.73
CA ILE A 147 1.36 -13.67 14.06
C ILE A 147 0.19 -13.46 15.04
N LEU A 148 -0.89 -12.79 14.63
CA LEU A 148 -2.10 -12.63 15.46
C LEU A 148 -2.68 -13.98 15.88
N LYS A 149 -2.78 -14.94 14.95
CA LYS A 149 -3.26 -16.30 15.28
C LYS A 149 -2.35 -16.99 16.30
N GLY A 150 -1.04 -16.81 16.17
CA GLY A 150 -0.05 -17.36 17.12
C GLY A 150 -0.14 -16.74 18.51
N GLU A 151 -0.30 -15.42 18.62
CA GLU A 151 -0.40 -14.71 19.91
C GLU A 151 -1.78 -14.88 20.59
N LEU A 152 -2.81 -15.29 19.84
CA LEU A 152 -4.18 -15.50 20.35
C LEU A 152 -4.52 -16.97 20.66
N ALA A 153 -3.72 -17.92 20.15
CA ALA A 153 -3.82 -19.35 20.44
C ALA A 153 -3.53 -19.63 21.93
#